data_AF-A0A1G6CD27-F1
#
_entry.id   AF-A0A1G6CD27-F1
#
_cell.length_a   1.000
_cell.length_b   1.000
_cell.length_c   1.000
_cell.angle_alpha   90.00
_cell.angle_beta   90.00
_cell.angle_gamma   90.00
#
_symmetry.space_group_name_H-M   'P 1'
#
loop_
_entity.id
_entity.type
_entity.pdbx_description
1 polymer ?
#
loop_
_entity_poly.entity_id
_entity_poly.type
_entity_poly.pdbx_seq_one_letter_code
_entity_poly.pdbx_strand_id
1 'polypeptide(L)'
;MLKPFSYTREMVTAFWFAAVLTAVVWLITGWTFIILEVIRFGAVAAVVFVALRLVFRLVLRLRIRSEDKRVRQIMYEQGITPELLGILSRRISGAKTPEQKAEAQLDLASFLSEGCCYERSFEVLGQIDPRELSESSKEEYFNIYVYTNLMAGDVKAARKIYESTKFFFDRARMRSSAMPVLHTLGALEYAEGDYVRAENYFTQAMAYSVGKAARCDCEMFLSLCYMKTGRLRYAVQAAKTAAADASTLYQRRSIEGLRAQLEKCASGAPS
;
A
#
# COMPACT_ATOMS: atom_id res chain seq x y z
N MET A 1 8.20 -3.77 10.52
CA MET A 1 7.72 -5.14 10.27
C MET A 1 7.96 -6.05 11.47
N LEU A 2 6.94 -6.82 11.89
CA LEU A 2 7.15 -7.93 12.84
C LEU A 2 7.90 -9.05 12.09
N LYS A 3 9.00 -9.56 12.65
CA LYS A 3 9.71 -10.69 12.04
C LYS A 3 8.76 -11.89 11.88
N PRO A 4 8.88 -12.65 10.77
CA PRO A 4 8.04 -13.83 10.55
C PRO A 4 8.20 -14.82 11.71
N PHE A 5 7.09 -15.49 12.04
CA PHE A 5 7.07 -16.49 13.09
C PHE A 5 7.96 -17.67 12.69
N SER A 6 9.09 -17.83 13.37
CA SER A 6 9.99 -18.97 13.22
C SER A 6 9.69 -19.97 14.34
N TYR A 7 9.01 -21.06 13.99
CA TYR A 7 8.62 -22.10 14.94
C TYR A 7 9.83 -22.62 15.73
N THR A 8 10.95 -22.86 15.04
CA THR A 8 12.20 -23.35 15.64
C THR A 8 12.76 -22.38 16.68
N ARG A 9 12.82 -21.08 16.38
CA ARG A 9 13.33 -20.07 17.32
C ARG A 9 12.42 -19.91 18.53
N GLU A 10 11.10 -19.90 18.35
CA GLU A 10 10.16 -19.78 19.47
C GLU A 10 10.24 -20.99 20.40
N MET A 11 10.29 -22.21 19.85
CA MET A 11 10.41 -23.44 20.65
C MET A 11 11.71 -23.46 21.47
N VAL A 12 12.83 -23.07 20.88
CA VAL A 12 14.11 -22.99 21.61
C VAL A 12 14.03 -21.98 22.76
N THR A 13 13.44 -20.80 22.54
CA THR A 13 13.30 -19.81 23.63
C THR A 13 12.33 -20.25 24.72
N ALA A 14 11.23 -20.93 24.36
CA ALA A 14 10.27 -21.46 25.31
C ALA A 14 10.87 -22.62 26.12
N PHE A 15 11.68 -23.46 25.50
CA PHE A 15 12.42 -24.54 26.17
C PHE A 15 13.36 -23.99 27.24
N TRP A 16 14.20 -23.00 26.90
CA TRP A 16 15.10 -22.39 27.87
C TRP A 16 14.36 -21.66 29.00
N PHE A 17 13.26 -20.95 28.67
CA PHE A 17 12.41 -20.32 29.68
C PHE A 17 11.84 -21.35 30.68
N ALA A 18 11.32 -22.47 30.16
CA ALA A 18 10.82 -23.56 30.98
C ALA A 18 11.92 -24.20 31.82
N ALA A 19 13.09 -24.50 31.24
CA ALA A 19 14.21 -25.09 31.96
C ALA A 19 14.68 -24.20 33.13
N VAL A 20 14.76 -22.88 32.94
CA VAL A 20 15.12 -21.93 34.00
C VAL A 20 14.05 -21.88 35.07
N LEU A 21 12.77 -21.79 34.69
CA LEU A 21 11.67 -21.75 35.66
C LEU A 21 11.61 -23.04 36.49
N THR A 22 11.77 -24.18 35.83
CA THR A 22 11.84 -25.51 36.45
C THR A 22 13.00 -25.60 37.45
N ALA A 23 14.19 -25.11 37.10
CA ALA A 23 15.34 -25.08 38.01
C ALA A 23 15.08 -24.18 39.24
N VAL A 24 14.44 -23.02 39.05
CA VAL A 24 14.09 -22.10 40.14
C VAL A 24 13.05 -22.71 41.08
N VAL A 25 12.00 -23.32 40.55
CA VAL A 25 10.97 -24.00 41.36
C VAL A 25 11.60 -25.14 42.17
N TRP A 26 12.52 -25.91 41.57
CA TRP A 26 13.18 -27.01 42.23
C TRP A 26 14.11 -26.55 43.38
N LEU A 27 14.78 -25.41 43.21
CA LEU A 27 15.59 -24.77 44.26
C LEU A 27 14.74 -24.24 45.42
N ILE A 28 13.62 -23.56 45.13
CA ILE A 28 12.74 -22.96 46.15
C ILE A 28 12.06 -24.03 47.00
N THR A 29 11.69 -25.15 46.38
CA THR A 29 10.89 -26.20 47.02
C THR A 29 11.74 -27.19 47.80
N GLY A 30 13.07 -27.01 47.87
CA GLY A 30 13.94 -27.87 48.65
C GLY A 30 13.91 -29.32 48.19
N TRP A 31 13.81 -29.57 46.88
CA TRP A 31 13.86 -30.92 46.28
C TRP A 31 12.68 -31.84 46.68
N THR A 32 11.59 -31.25 47.16
CA THR A 32 10.40 -31.99 47.64
C THR A 32 9.58 -32.65 46.51
N PHE A 33 9.64 -32.10 45.29
CA PHE A 33 8.92 -32.62 44.13
C PHE A 33 9.71 -33.67 43.35
N ILE A 34 9.01 -34.67 42.82
CA ILE A 34 9.60 -35.70 41.95
C ILE A 34 9.88 -35.09 40.58
N ILE A 35 10.96 -35.53 39.91
CA ILE A 35 11.43 -35.04 38.61
C ILE A 35 10.29 -34.94 37.57
N LEU A 36 9.35 -35.89 37.55
CA LEU A 36 8.20 -35.88 36.63
C LEU A 36 7.24 -34.71 36.86
N GLU A 37 7.02 -34.30 38.10
CA GLU A 37 6.14 -33.16 38.44
C GLU A 37 6.80 -31.83 38.03
N VAL A 38 8.10 -31.73 38.28
CA VAL A 38 8.96 -30.60 37.89
C VAL A 38 8.99 -30.43 36.36
N ILE A 39 9.06 -31.53 35.59
CA ILE A 39 8.93 -31.52 34.12
C ILE A 39 7.54 -31.06 33.66
N ARG A 40 6.46 -31.53 34.31
CA ARG A 40 5.09 -31.09 33.97
C ARG A 40 4.89 -29.59 34.19
N PHE A 41 5.41 -29.04 35.29
CA PHE A 41 5.38 -27.59 35.52
C PHE A 41 6.14 -26.82 34.44
N GLY A 42 7.32 -27.29 34.06
CA GLY A 42 8.09 -26.71 32.96
C GLY A 42 7.34 -26.75 31.63
N ALA A 43 6.71 -27.87 31.29
CA ALA A 43 5.93 -28.03 30.06
C ALA A 43 4.71 -27.07 30.04
N VAL A 44 3.96 -26.98 31.14
CA VAL A 44 2.83 -26.04 31.26
C VAL A 44 3.31 -24.59 31.12
N ALA A 45 4.41 -24.23 31.77
CA ALA A 45 4.97 -22.89 31.67
C ALA A 45 5.46 -22.55 30.25
N ALA A 46 6.06 -23.50 29.53
CA ALA A 46 6.44 -23.34 28.13
C ALA A 46 5.21 -23.04 27.26
N VAL A 47 4.13 -23.81 27.42
CA VAL A 47 2.88 -23.62 26.67
C VAL A 47 2.27 -22.26 26.96
N VAL A 48 2.18 -21.87 28.24
CA VAL A 48 1.67 -20.55 28.64
C VAL A 48 2.53 -19.43 28.06
N PHE A 49 3.86 -19.54 28.10
CA PHE A 49 4.77 -18.54 27.54
C PHE A 49 4.59 -18.36 26.03
N VAL A 50 4.48 -19.46 25.29
CA VAL A 50 4.19 -19.44 23.85
C VAL A 50 2.83 -18.80 23.59
N ALA A 51 1.80 -19.18 24.35
CA ALA A 51 0.45 -18.61 24.23
C ALA A 51 0.45 -17.09 24.47
N LEU A 52 1.10 -16.61 25.53
CA LEU A 52 1.22 -15.18 25.84
C LEU A 52 1.92 -14.40 24.72
N ARG A 53 2.99 -14.96 24.12
CA ARG A 53 3.66 -14.33 22.98
C ARG A 53 2.81 -14.30 21.72
N LEU A 54 2.05 -15.37 21.45
CA LEU A 54 1.11 -15.41 20.32
C LEU A 54 0.01 -14.35 20.50
N VAL A 55 -0.56 -14.24 21.71
CA VAL A 55 -1.53 -13.20 22.07
C VAL A 55 -0.92 -11.80 21.90
N PHE A 56 0.28 -11.56 22.42
CA PHE A 56 0.97 -10.28 22.28
C PHE A 56 1.20 -9.91 20.81
N ARG A 57 1.66 -10.84 19.97
CA ARG A 57 1.80 -10.63 18.52
C ARG A 57 0.48 -10.38 17.82
N LEU A 58 -0.59 -11.05 18.25
CA LEU A 58 -1.94 -10.83 17.73
C LEU A 58 -2.40 -9.41 18.07
N VAL A 59 -2.25 -8.98 19.32
CA VAL A 59 -2.58 -7.62 19.78
C VAL A 59 -1.80 -6.57 18.99
N LEU A 60 -0.48 -6.75 18.79
CA LEU A 60 0.32 -5.84 17.97
C LEU A 60 -0.17 -5.79 16.51
N ARG A 61 -0.47 -6.95 15.91
CA ARG A 61 -1.02 -7.00 14.54
C ARG A 61 -2.37 -6.31 14.43
N LEU A 62 -3.26 -6.52 15.40
CA LEU A 62 -4.56 -5.85 15.46
C LEU A 62 -4.41 -4.34 15.64
N ARG A 63 -3.47 -3.90 16.46
CA ARG A 63 -3.16 -2.48 16.65
C ARG A 63 -2.65 -1.83 15.37
N ILE A 64 -1.68 -2.44 14.69
CA ILE A 64 -1.16 -1.94 13.40
C ILE A 64 -2.28 -1.88 12.36
N ARG A 65 -3.07 -2.96 12.24
CA ARG A 65 -4.23 -3.00 11.33
C ARG A 65 -5.26 -1.92 11.65
N SER A 66 -5.49 -1.64 12.93
CA SER A 66 -6.38 -0.56 13.36
C SER A 66 -5.85 0.82 12.97
N GLU A 67 -4.56 1.05 13.18
CA GLU A 67 -3.90 2.31 12.78
C GLU A 67 -3.93 2.50 11.27
N ASP A 68 -3.62 1.47 10.47
CA ASP A 68 -3.69 1.57 9.00
C ASP A 68 -5.12 1.83 8.50
N LYS A 69 -6.13 1.27 9.17
CA LYS A 69 -7.54 1.61 8.88
C LYS A 69 -7.81 3.08 9.17
N ARG A 70 -7.34 3.61 10.31
CA ARG A 70 -7.49 5.02 10.66
C ARG A 70 -6.78 5.94 9.67
N VAL A 71 -5.53 5.63 9.29
CA VAL A 71 -4.77 6.38 8.29
C VAL A 71 -5.53 6.46 6.96
N ARG A 72 -6.00 5.31 6.45
CA ARG A 72 -6.82 5.28 5.22
C ARG A 72 -8.12 6.04 5.36
N GLN A 73 -8.80 5.94 6.51
CA GLN A 73 -10.04 6.66 6.75
C GLN A 73 -9.83 8.18 6.72
N ILE A 74 -8.81 8.68 7.42
CA ILE A 74 -8.47 10.12 7.39
C ILE A 74 -8.16 10.55 5.96
N MET A 75 -7.34 9.78 5.24
CA MET A 75 -7.02 10.07 3.84
C MET A 75 -8.27 10.13 2.95
N TYR A 76 -9.20 9.19 3.12
CA TYR A 76 -10.39 9.11 2.26
C TYR A 76 -11.40 10.23 2.55
N GLU A 77 -11.58 10.58 3.82
CA GLU A 77 -12.57 11.57 4.24
C GLU A 77 -12.04 13.02 4.16
N GLN A 78 -10.77 13.22 4.51
CA GLN A 78 -10.18 14.55 4.74
C GLN A 78 -8.97 14.84 3.86
N GLY A 79 -8.36 13.82 3.25
CA GLY A 79 -7.13 13.94 2.48
C GLY A 79 -5.89 14.15 3.36
N ILE A 80 -4.92 14.91 2.84
CA ILE A 80 -3.65 15.17 3.53
C ILE A 80 -3.86 16.21 4.64
N THR A 81 -3.93 15.74 5.89
CA THR A 81 -4.07 16.57 7.09
C THR A 81 -2.80 16.57 7.95
N PRO A 82 -2.58 17.59 8.81
CA PRO A 82 -1.49 17.58 9.77
C PRO A 82 -1.51 16.36 10.70
N GLU A 83 -2.70 15.85 11.04
CA GLU A 83 -2.85 14.62 11.83
C GLU A 83 -2.29 13.40 11.10
N LEU A 84 -2.69 13.21 9.84
CA LEU A 84 -2.21 12.10 9.00
C LEU A 84 -0.69 12.14 8.83
N LEU A 85 -0.15 13.33 8.52
CA LEU A 85 1.29 13.55 8.39
C LEU A 85 2.03 13.29 9.71
N GLY A 86 1.42 13.65 10.85
CA GLY A 86 1.97 13.36 12.17
C GLY A 86 2.03 11.86 12.49
N ILE A 87 1.04 11.07 12.04
CA ILE A 87 1.08 9.61 12.16
C ILE A 87 2.22 9.03 11.30
N LEU A 88 2.30 9.41 10.03
CA LEU A 88 3.32 8.91 9.10
C LEU A 88 4.74 9.33 9.52
N SER A 89 4.93 10.57 9.98
CA SER A 89 6.22 11.06 10.48
C SER A 89 6.68 10.31 11.74
N ARG A 90 5.75 9.90 12.61
CA ARG A 90 6.07 9.04 13.76
C ARG A 90 6.52 7.65 13.34
N ARG A 91 6.02 7.10 12.24
CA ARG A 91 6.49 5.81 11.70
C ARG A 91 7.94 5.92 11.22
N ILE A 92 8.27 7.00 10.52
CA ILE A 92 9.64 7.26 10.03
C ILE A 92 10.61 7.46 11.21
N SER A 93 10.26 8.31 12.17
CA SER A 93 11.12 8.57 13.35
C SER A 93 11.23 7.37 14.30
N GLY A 94 10.22 6.51 14.35
CA GLY A 94 10.22 5.27 15.12
C GLY A 94 10.91 4.07 14.44
N ALA A 95 11.38 4.23 13.19
CA ALA A 95 12.04 3.18 12.44
C ALA A 95 13.39 2.81 13.09
N LYS A 96 13.63 1.51 13.26
CA LYS A 96 14.84 0.99 13.94
C LYS A 96 15.93 0.53 12.98
N THR A 97 15.60 0.38 11.70
CA THR A 97 16.52 -0.08 10.66
C THR A 97 16.37 0.79 9.41
N PRO A 98 17.40 0.87 8.55
CA PRO A 98 17.30 1.58 7.27
C PRO A 98 16.12 1.09 6.41
N GLU A 99 15.95 -0.22 6.26
CA GLU A 99 14.78 -0.82 5.59
C GLU A 99 13.45 -0.32 6.16
N GLN A 100 13.25 -0.35 7.48
CA GLN A 100 12.00 0.14 8.09
C GLN A 100 11.77 1.63 7.84
N LYS A 101 12.84 2.42 7.77
CA LYS A 101 12.75 3.84 7.48
C LYS A 101 12.37 4.07 6.02
N ALA A 102 13.00 3.35 5.10
CA ALA A 102 12.71 3.41 3.67
C ALA A 102 11.27 2.99 3.36
N GLU A 103 10.78 1.91 3.96
CA GLU A 103 9.38 1.47 3.83
C GLU A 103 8.40 2.53 4.38
N ALA A 104 8.68 3.13 5.55
CA ALA A 104 7.84 4.18 6.11
C ALA A 104 7.86 5.49 5.30
N GLN A 105 8.98 5.81 4.66
CA GLN A 105 9.10 6.92 3.72
C GLN A 105 8.31 6.64 2.44
N LEU A 106 8.37 5.41 1.93
CA LEU A 106 7.61 4.99 0.76
C LEU A 106 6.10 5.10 0.98
N ASP A 107 5.61 4.65 2.14
CA ASP A 107 4.21 4.83 2.57
C ASP A 107 3.83 6.33 2.52
N LEU A 108 4.68 7.20 3.10
CA LEU A 108 4.43 8.65 3.10
C LEU A 108 4.39 9.23 1.68
N ALA A 109 5.33 8.85 0.81
CA ALA A 109 5.35 9.29 -0.58
C ALA A 109 4.09 8.85 -1.33
N SER A 110 3.63 7.62 -1.10
CA SER A 110 2.39 7.09 -1.67
C SER A 110 1.18 7.95 -1.31
N PHE A 111 0.98 8.23 -0.01
CA PHE A 111 -0.09 9.12 0.46
C PHE A 111 0.04 10.53 -0.12
N LEU A 112 1.24 11.11 -0.15
CA LEU A 112 1.47 12.44 -0.73
C LEU A 112 1.13 12.49 -2.21
N SER A 113 1.48 11.46 -2.98
CA SER A 113 1.14 11.35 -4.40
C SER A 113 -0.37 11.25 -4.61
N GLU A 114 -1.07 10.39 -3.86
CA GLU A 114 -2.54 10.30 -3.90
C GLU A 114 -3.20 11.63 -3.47
N GLY A 115 -2.56 12.36 -2.58
CA GLY A 115 -3.01 13.64 -2.04
C GLY A 115 -2.74 14.86 -2.92
N CYS A 116 -2.30 14.64 -4.16
CA CYS A 116 -1.87 15.66 -5.11
C CYS A 116 -0.71 16.55 -4.62
N CYS A 117 0.05 16.11 -3.61
CA CYS A 117 1.18 16.83 -3.02
C CYS A 117 2.50 16.37 -3.67
N TYR A 118 2.61 16.53 -5.00
CA TYR A 118 3.65 15.89 -5.80
C TYR A 118 5.07 16.34 -5.46
N GLU A 119 5.29 17.64 -5.21
CA GLU A 119 6.60 18.17 -4.82
C GLU A 119 7.14 17.50 -3.55
N ARG A 120 6.32 17.44 -2.51
CA ARG A 120 6.65 16.75 -1.25
C ARG A 120 6.80 15.23 -1.44
N SER A 121 6.02 14.63 -2.34
CA SER A 121 6.21 13.23 -2.71
C SER A 121 7.62 13.00 -3.28
N PHE A 122 8.06 13.84 -4.22
CA PHE A 122 9.40 13.77 -4.79
C PHE A 122 10.51 14.01 -3.77
N GLU A 123 10.34 14.97 -2.85
CA GLU A 123 11.29 15.20 -1.75
C GLU A 123 11.49 13.93 -0.92
N VAL A 124 10.40 13.24 -0.58
CA VAL A 124 10.46 12.00 0.21
C VAL A 124 11.05 10.85 -0.62
N LEU A 125 10.64 10.69 -1.88
CA LEU A 125 11.19 9.66 -2.76
C LEU A 125 12.70 9.83 -2.96
N GLY A 126 13.19 11.06 -3.12
CA GLY A 126 14.61 11.37 -3.27
C GLY A 126 15.47 11.05 -2.04
N GLN A 127 14.85 10.87 -0.87
CA GLN A 127 15.53 10.46 0.36
C GLN A 127 15.63 8.94 0.54
N ILE A 128 14.92 8.17 -0.28
CA ILE A 128 14.91 6.71 -0.18
C ILE A 128 16.07 6.16 -1.01
N ASP A 129 16.95 5.36 -0.39
CA ASP A 129 17.86 4.48 -1.14
C ASP A 129 17.06 3.23 -1.55
N PRO A 130 16.80 2.99 -2.86
CA PRO A 130 16.05 1.83 -3.28
C PRO A 130 16.68 0.49 -2.88
N ARG A 131 17.99 0.45 -2.55
CA ARG A 131 18.67 -0.77 -2.08
C ARG A 131 18.19 -1.22 -0.70
N GLU A 132 17.68 -0.29 0.10
CA GLU A 132 17.14 -0.54 1.44
C GLU A 132 15.68 -1.02 1.40
N LEU A 133 15.02 -0.96 0.25
CA LEU A 133 13.65 -1.44 0.07
C LEU A 133 13.60 -2.95 -0.18
N SER A 134 12.49 -3.57 0.26
CA SER A 134 12.16 -4.93 -0.16
C SER A 134 11.96 -5.01 -1.69
N GLU A 135 12.10 -6.20 -2.30
CA GLU A 135 11.91 -6.36 -3.75
C GLU A 135 10.50 -5.92 -4.22
N SER A 136 9.47 -6.16 -3.41
CA SER A 136 8.11 -5.69 -3.72
C SER A 136 8.00 -4.17 -3.61
N SER A 137 8.65 -3.58 -2.62
CA SER A 137 8.62 -2.14 -2.36
C SER A 137 9.42 -1.36 -3.41
N LYS A 138 10.43 -1.97 -4.06
CA LYS A 138 11.10 -1.37 -5.23
C LYS A 138 10.14 -1.19 -6.41
N GLU A 139 9.26 -2.15 -6.65
CA GLU A 139 8.25 -2.06 -7.71
C GLU A 139 7.27 -0.92 -7.41
N GLU A 140 6.82 -0.81 -6.17
CA GLU A 140 5.96 0.28 -5.71
C GLU A 140 6.66 1.64 -5.79
N TYR A 141 7.93 1.73 -5.36
CA TYR A 141 8.74 2.95 -5.46
C TYR A 141 8.79 3.50 -6.88
N PHE A 142 9.16 2.66 -7.86
CA PHE A 142 9.22 3.12 -9.25
C PHE A 142 7.84 3.40 -9.82
N ASN A 143 6.82 2.65 -9.42
CA ASN A 143 5.44 2.93 -9.82
C ASN A 143 4.96 4.30 -9.32
N ILE A 144 5.19 4.63 -8.04
CA ILE A 144 4.86 5.94 -7.47
C ILE A 144 5.67 7.02 -8.19
N TYR A 145 6.96 6.83 -8.41
CA TYR A 145 7.79 7.83 -9.09
C TYR A 145 7.27 8.15 -10.51
N VAL A 146 6.90 7.14 -11.29
CA VAL A 146 6.29 7.32 -12.63
C VAL A 146 4.93 8.01 -12.50
N TYR A 147 4.06 7.51 -11.63
CA TYR A 147 2.72 8.04 -11.44
C TYR A 147 2.73 9.50 -10.97
N THR A 148 3.56 9.86 -9.99
CA THR A 148 3.71 11.24 -9.51
C THR A 148 4.18 12.17 -10.64
N ASN A 149 5.11 11.74 -11.51
CA ASN A 149 5.51 12.54 -12.68
C ASN A 149 4.36 12.74 -13.68
N LEU A 150 3.59 11.69 -13.98
CA LEU A 150 2.42 11.79 -14.84
C LEU A 150 1.39 12.78 -14.30
N MET A 151 1.08 12.67 -13.01
CA MET A 151 0.08 13.53 -12.37
C MET A 151 0.56 14.98 -12.18
N ALA A 152 1.87 15.19 -12.09
CA ALA A 152 2.48 16.52 -12.14
C ALA A 152 2.60 17.11 -13.57
N GLY A 153 2.29 16.31 -14.60
CA GLY A 153 2.33 16.72 -16.01
C GLY A 153 3.67 16.52 -16.72
N ASP A 154 4.69 15.96 -16.05
CA ASP A 154 5.99 15.65 -16.67
C ASP A 154 6.00 14.25 -17.29
N VAL A 155 5.31 14.14 -18.43
CA VAL A 155 5.19 12.89 -19.18
C VAL A 155 6.56 12.39 -19.67
N LYS A 156 7.47 13.29 -20.01
CA LYS A 156 8.82 12.94 -20.50
C LYS A 156 9.65 12.30 -19.40
N ALA A 157 9.64 12.87 -18.19
CA ALA A 157 10.31 12.27 -17.04
C ALA A 157 9.70 10.91 -16.69
N ALA A 158 8.37 10.81 -16.66
CA ALA A 158 7.66 9.56 -16.41
C ALA A 158 8.09 8.44 -17.39
N ARG A 159 8.11 8.73 -18.70
CA ARG A 159 8.54 7.77 -19.73
C ARG A 159 9.99 7.34 -19.54
N LYS A 160 10.90 8.29 -19.30
CA LYS A 160 12.32 8.00 -19.06
C LYS A 160 12.53 7.08 -17.85
N ILE A 161 11.82 7.34 -16.75
CA ILE A 161 11.90 6.51 -15.55
C ILE A 161 11.36 5.11 -15.84
N TYR A 162 10.18 5.01 -16.44
CA TYR A 162 9.58 3.73 -16.82
C TYR A 162 10.53 2.90 -17.69
N GLU A 163 11.14 3.49 -18.72
CA GLU A 163 12.10 2.79 -19.59
C GLU A 163 13.31 2.27 -18.82
N SER A 164 13.91 3.10 -17.96
CA SER A 164 15.09 2.72 -17.16
C SER A 164 14.78 1.63 -16.12
N THR A 165 13.51 1.45 -15.76
CA THR A 165 13.07 0.57 -14.66
C THR A 165 12.06 -0.48 -15.12
N LYS A 166 11.89 -0.68 -16.43
CA LYS A 166 10.86 -1.51 -17.05
C LYS A 166 10.79 -2.93 -16.47
N PHE A 167 11.94 -3.50 -16.10
CA PHE A 167 12.02 -4.80 -15.46
C PHE A 167 11.18 -4.93 -14.18
N PHE A 168 11.05 -3.87 -13.38
CA PHE A 168 10.18 -3.87 -12.20
C PHE A 168 8.70 -3.88 -12.58
N PHE A 169 8.32 -3.13 -13.61
CA PHE A 169 6.95 -3.12 -14.15
C PHE A 169 6.56 -4.48 -14.72
N ASP A 170 7.43 -5.11 -15.51
CA ASP A 170 7.18 -6.44 -16.08
C ASP A 170 7.00 -7.49 -14.99
N ARG A 171 7.81 -7.43 -13.94
CA ARG A 171 7.73 -8.36 -12.79
C ARG A 171 6.44 -8.17 -11.99
N ALA A 172 6.08 -6.92 -11.70
CA ALA A 172 4.89 -6.59 -10.92
C ALA A 172 3.59 -7.02 -11.63
N ARG A 173 3.56 -6.90 -12.97
CA ARG A 173 2.41 -7.31 -13.80
C ARG A 173 2.08 -8.80 -13.75
N MET A 174 3.03 -9.64 -13.36
CA MET A 174 2.82 -11.10 -13.25
C MET A 174 2.18 -11.52 -11.92
N ARG A 175 1.95 -10.59 -10.99
CA ARG A 175 1.43 -10.88 -9.65
C ARG A 175 -0.06 -10.57 -9.54
N SER A 176 -0.70 -11.13 -8.52
CA SER A 176 -2.09 -10.81 -8.17
C SER A 176 -2.30 -9.36 -7.72
N SER A 177 -1.22 -8.65 -7.38
CA SER A 177 -1.21 -7.22 -7.02
C SER A 177 -0.85 -6.30 -8.19
N ALA A 178 -1.05 -6.72 -9.44
CA ALA A 178 -0.66 -5.98 -10.64
C ALA A 178 -1.44 -4.68 -10.89
N MET A 179 -2.58 -4.47 -10.23
CA MET A 179 -3.51 -3.37 -10.52
C MET A 179 -2.85 -1.97 -10.55
N PRO A 180 -2.09 -1.52 -9.52
CA PRO A 180 -1.53 -0.16 -9.51
C PRO A 180 -0.54 0.08 -10.66
N VAL A 181 0.21 -0.96 -11.03
CA VAL A 181 1.18 -0.91 -12.12
C VAL A 181 0.49 -0.86 -13.46
N LEU A 182 -0.54 -1.69 -13.68
CA LEU A 182 -1.34 -1.65 -14.90
C LEU A 182 -2.05 -0.31 -15.07
N HIS A 183 -2.59 0.25 -13.99
CA HIS A 183 -3.21 1.57 -14.00
C HIS A 183 -2.21 2.66 -14.38
N THR A 184 -1.01 2.66 -13.79
CA THR A 184 0.04 3.64 -14.09
C THR A 184 0.51 3.55 -15.55
N LEU A 185 0.62 2.34 -16.10
CA LEU A 185 0.92 2.15 -17.52
C LEU A 185 -0.21 2.66 -18.42
N GLY A 186 -1.47 2.45 -18.04
CA GLY A 186 -2.60 3.04 -18.75
C GLY A 186 -2.55 4.57 -18.75
N ALA A 187 -2.21 5.17 -17.60
CA ALA A 187 -2.07 6.63 -17.48
C ALA A 187 -0.91 7.17 -18.33
N LEU A 188 0.20 6.43 -18.42
CA LEU A 188 1.34 6.77 -19.26
C LEU A 188 0.96 6.77 -20.75
N GLU A 189 0.33 5.69 -21.24
CA GLU A 189 -0.11 5.62 -22.64
C GLU A 189 -1.19 6.67 -22.96
N TYR A 190 -2.10 6.95 -22.01
CA TYR A 190 -3.08 8.03 -22.15
C TYR A 190 -2.41 9.39 -22.32
N ALA A 191 -1.41 9.69 -21.49
CA ALA A 191 -0.69 10.96 -21.52
C ALA A 191 0.10 11.16 -22.83
N GLU A 192 0.50 10.07 -23.48
CA GLU A 192 1.16 10.10 -24.79
C GLU A 192 0.20 10.05 -25.99
N GLY A 193 -1.10 9.92 -25.73
CA GLY A 193 -2.13 9.93 -26.76
C GLY A 193 -2.46 8.57 -27.37
N ASP A 194 -1.85 7.47 -26.91
CA ASP A 194 -2.26 6.12 -27.31
C ASP A 194 -3.44 5.65 -26.45
N TYR A 195 -4.62 6.19 -26.77
CA TYR A 195 -5.86 5.93 -26.02
C TYR A 195 -6.34 4.48 -26.13
N VAL A 196 -5.96 3.75 -27.19
CA VAL A 196 -6.33 2.35 -27.38
C VAL A 196 -5.50 1.45 -26.47
N ARG A 197 -4.19 1.68 -26.39
CA ARG A 197 -3.34 0.97 -25.41
C ARG A 197 -3.71 1.34 -23.98
N ALA A 198 -3.98 2.62 -23.73
CA ALA A 198 -4.42 3.09 -22.42
C ALA A 198 -5.68 2.34 -21.97
N GLU A 199 -6.71 2.27 -22.82
CA GLU A 199 -7.94 1.51 -22.54
C GLU A 199 -7.64 0.05 -22.17
N ASN A 200 -6.80 -0.64 -22.96
CA ASN A 200 -6.44 -2.03 -22.69
C ASN A 200 -5.76 -2.20 -21.31
N TYR A 201 -4.87 -1.28 -20.94
CA TYR A 201 -4.23 -1.31 -19.62
C TYR A 201 -5.22 -1.05 -18.49
N PHE A 202 -6.15 -0.10 -18.64
CA PHE A 202 -7.18 0.16 -17.62
C PHE A 202 -8.16 -1.00 -17.49
N THR A 203 -8.55 -1.67 -18.59
CA THR A 203 -9.37 -2.88 -18.55
C THR A 203 -8.65 -4.03 -17.84
N GLN A 204 -7.35 -4.20 -18.08
CA GLN A 204 -6.56 -5.18 -17.34
C GLN A 204 -6.46 -4.81 -15.86
N ALA A 205 -6.17 -3.55 -15.52
CA ALA A 205 -6.13 -3.08 -14.13
C ALA A 205 -7.47 -3.33 -13.42
N MET A 206 -8.59 -3.10 -14.11
CA MET A 206 -9.93 -3.37 -13.61
C MET A 206 -10.12 -4.83 -13.18
N ALA A 207 -9.60 -5.79 -13.95
CA ALA A 207 -9.70 -7.22 -13.64
C ALA A 207 -8.96 -7.61 -12.34
N TYR A 208 -7.93 -6.83 -11.95
CA TYR A 208 -7.20 -6.99 -10.69
C TYR A 208 -7.69 -6.06 -9.58
N SER A 209 -8.70 -5.22 -9.83
CA SER A 209 -9.18 -4.25 -8.85
C SER A 209 -9.82 -4.93 -7.64
N VAL A 210 -9.36 -4.57 -6.44
CA VAL A 210 -9.92 -5.03 -5.18
C VAL A 210 -10.68 -3.88 -4.52
N GLY A 211 -12.01 -3.92 -4.62
CA GLY A 211 -12.89 -2.93 -4.01
C GLY A 211 -13.24 -1.75 -4.92
N LYS A 212 -14.11 -0.87 -4.39
CA LYS A 212 -14.71 0.24 -5.17
C LYS A 212 -13.71 1.35 -5.53
N ALA A 213 -12.77 1.66 -4.64
CA ALA A 213 -11.79 2.72 -4.87
C ALA A 213 -10.96 2.49 -6.14
N ALA A 214 -10.34 1.32 -6.26
CA ALA A 214 -9.51 0.97 -7.42
C ALA A 214 -10.32 0.90 -8.73
N ARG A 215 -11.57 0.40 -8.65
CA ARG A 215 -12.49 0.37 -9.77
C ARG A 215 -12.86 1.78 -10.24
N CYS A 216 -13.14 2.68 -9.30
CA CYS A 216 -13.43 4.07 -9.57
C CYS A 216 -12.32 4.73 -10.40
N ASP A 217 -11.05 4.56 -10.00
CA ASP A 217 -9.92 5.16 -10.72
C ASP A 217 -9.83 4.63 -12.16
N CYS A 218 -9.94 3.31 -12.33
CA CYS A 218 -9.92 2.69 -13.66
C CYS A 218 -11.09 3.19 -14.54
N GLU A 219 -12.31 3.29 -14.00
CA GLU A 219 -13.49 3.79 -14.73
C GLU A 219 -13.35 5.26 -15.13
N MET A 220 -12.74 6.10 -14.28
CA MET A 220 -12.48 7.50 -14.62
C MET A 220 -11.55 7.61 -15.83
N PHE A 221 -10.46 6.85 -15.84
CA PHE A 221 -9.52 6.88 -16.95
C PHE A 221 -10.07 6.21 -18.22
N LEU A 222 -10.88 5.16 -18.09
CA LEU A 222 -11.64 4.60 -19.23
C LEU A 222 -12.59 5.65 -19.82
N SER A 223 -13.29 6.40 -18.98
CA SER A 223 -14.14 7.52 -19.43
C SER A 223 -13.35 8.55 -20.24
N LEU A 224 -12.16 8.92 -19.77
CA LEU A 224 -11.26 9.83 -20.50
C LEU A 224 -10.82 9.24 -21.85
N CYS A 225 -10.48 7.95 -21.92
CA CYS A 225 -10.14 7.26 -23.18
C CYS A 225 -11.31 7.27 -24.16
N TYR A 226 -12.52 6.97 -23.68
CA TYR A 226 -13.74 6.99 -24.48
C TYR A 226 -14.07 8.38 -24.99
N MET A 227 -13.88 9.40 -24.17
CA MET A 227 -14.08 10.80 -24.56
C MET A 227 -13.11 11.19 -25.68
N LYS A 228 -11.81 10.88 -25.53
CA LYS A 228 -10.78 11.21 -26.53
C LYS A 228 -10.95 10.46 -27.86
N THR A 229 -11.61 9.31 -27.84
CA THR A 229 -11.89 8.51 -29.04
C THR A 229 -13.30 8.75 -29.61
N GLY A 230 -14.02 9.77 -29.13
CA GLY A 230 -15.36 10.14 -29.62
C GLY A 230 -16.50 9.20 -29.19
N ARG A 231 -16.20 8.21 -28.33
CA ARG A 231 -17.16 7.22 -27.80
C ARG A 231 -17.94 7.79 -26.60
N LEU A 232 -18.60 8.94 -26.78
CA LEU A 232 -19.20 9.72 -25.68
C LEU A 232 -20.22 8.94 -24.84
N ARG A 233 -21.01 8.04 -25.44
CA ARG A 233 -21.96 7.20 -24.68
C ARG A 233 -21.25 6.31 -23.65
N TYR A 234 -20.15 5.66 -24.06
CA TYR A 234 -19.33 4.85 -23.17
C TYR A 234 -18.62 5.72 -22.13
N ALA A 235 -18.16 6.91 -22.52
CA ALA A 235 -17.53 7.85 -21.60
C ALA A 235 -18.47 8.26 -20.46
N VAL A 236 -19.71 8.64 -20.78
CA VAL A 236 -20.73 8.99 -19.79
C VAL A 236 -21.08 7.81 -18.89
N GLN A 237 -21.17 6.60 -19.44
CA GLN A 237 -21.47 5.41 -18.64
C GLN A 237 -20.34 5.11 -17.64
N ALA A 238 -19.09 5.11 -18.10
CA ALA A 238 -17.92 4.91 -17.24
C ALA A 238 -17.83 5.98 -16.13
N ALA A 239 -18.06 7.25 -16.46
CA ALA A 239 -18.10 8.34 -15.47
C ALA A 239 -19.21 8.17 -14.42
N LYS A 240 -20.37 7.62 -14.81
CA LYS A 240 -21.46 7.28 -13.87
C LYS A 240 -21.04 6.15 -12.93
N THR A 241 -20.43 5.09 -13.46
CA THR A 241 -19.91 3.98 -12.64
C THR A 241 -18.86 4.47 -11.66
N ALA A 242 -17.87 5.25 -12.13
CA ALA A 242 -16.87 5.88 -11.28
C ALA A 242 -17.51 6.69 -10.15
N ALA A 243 -18.50 7.52 -10.45
CA ALA A 243 -19.20 8.32 -9.45
C ALA A 243 -19.91 7.49 -8.36
N ALA A 244 -20.46 6.33 -8.73
CA ALA A 244 -21.10 5.43 -7.78
C ALA A 244 -20.09 4.71 -6.87
N ASP A 245 -18.87 4.50 -7.35
CA ASP A 245 -17.79 3.82 -6.64
C ASP A 245 -16.81 4.76 -5.93
N ALA A 246 -16.93 6.07 -6.14
CA ALA A 246 -16.09 7.11 -5.56
C ALA A 246 -16.10 7.07 -4.03
N SER A 247 -14.92 6.80 -3.47
CA SER A 247 -14.76 6.57 -2.03
C SER A 247 -13.87 7.60 -1.34
N THR A 248 -13.01 8.28 -2.09
CA THR A 248 -12.09 9.28 -1.56
C THR A 248 -12.52 10.70 -1.93
N LEU A 249 -12.11 11.68 -1.10
CA LEU A 249 -12.29 13.11 -1.37
C LEU A 249 -11.73 13.52 -2.75
N TYR A 250 -10.55 13.00 -3.10
CA TYR A 250 -9.88 13.30 -4.38
C TYR A 250 -10.60 12.69 -5.58
N GLN A 251 -11.12 11.47 -5.46
CA GLN A 251 -11.95 10.84 -6.48
C GLN A 251 -13.21 11.68 -6.76
N ARG A 252 -13.92 12.09 -5.71
CA ARG A 252 -15.13 12.92 -5.86
C ARG A 252 -14.85 14.22 -6.60
N ARG A 253 -13.80 14.94 -6.21
CA ARG A 253 -13.36 16.17 -6.90
C ARG A 253 -13.00 15.93 -8.36
N SER A 254 -12.27 14.85 -8.63
CA SER A 254 -11.84 14.51 -10.00
C SER A 254 -13.02 14.16 -10.90
N ILE A 255 -14.05 13.48 -10.35
CA ILE A 255 -15.27 13.11 -11.07
C ILE A 255 -16.13 14.34 -11.39
N GLU A 256 -16.20 15.32 -10.49
CA GLU A 256 -16.85 16.61 -10.79
C GLU A 256 -16.20 17.29 -11.99
N GLY A 257 -14.87 17.34 -12.03
CA GLY A 257 -14.11 17.85 -13.18
C GLY A 257 -14.38 17.07 -14.47
N LEU A 258 -14.38 15.73 -14.39
CA LEU A 258 -14.68 14.85 -15.53
C LEU A 258 -16.10 15.08 -16.08
N ARG A 259 -17.10 15.22 -15.20
CA ARG A 259 -18.48 15.51 -15.61
C ARG A 259 -18.59 16.84 -16.35
N ALA A 260 -17.95 17.89 -15.83
CA ALA A 260 -17.93 19.19 -16.51
C ALA A 260 -17.28 19.12 -17.90
N GLN A 261 -16.23 18.30 -18.08
CA GLN A 261 -15.62 18.08 -19.39
C GLN A 261 -16.57 17.34 -20.35
N LEU A 262 -17.28 16.32 -19.87
CA LEU A 262 -18.23 15.56 -20.68
C LEU A 262 -19.43 16.43 -21.11
N GLU A 263 -19.93 17.30 -20.24
CA GLU A 263 -21.01 18.25 -20.56
C GLU A 263 -20.58 19.25 -21.66
N LYS A 264 -19.34 19.76 -21.59
CA LYS A 264 -18.76 20.60 -22.66
C LYS A 264 -18.66 19.85 -23.99
N CYS A 265 -18.17 18.61 -23.96
CA CYS A 265 -18.07 17.79 -25.17
C CYS A 265 -19.45 17.47 -25.77
N ALA A 266 -20.46 17.23 -24.93
CA ALA A 266 -21.83 16.94 -25.36
C ALA A 266 -22.56 18.17 -25.92
N SER A 267 -22.21 19.38 -25.45
CA SER A 267 -22.80 20.64 -25.93
C SER A 267 -22.10 21.23 -27.16
N GLY A 268 -21.00 20.62 -27.64
CA GLY A 268 -20.27 21.07 -28.82
C GLY A 268 -19.52 22.40 -28.64
N ALA A 269 -19.34 22.87 -27.39
CA ALA A 269 -18.61 24.09 -27.11
C ALA A 269 -17.08 23.86 -27.28
N PRO A 270 -16.35 24.74 -28.01
CA PRO A 270 -14.92 24.56 -28.22
C PRO A 270 -14.14 24.72 -26.90
N SER A 271 -13.05 23.94 -26.79
CA SER A 271 -12.07 23.92 -25.69
C SER A 271 -11.22 25.17 -25.62
#